data_AF-A0AAW4WDM1-F1
#
_entry.id   AF-A0AAW4WDM1-F1
#
_cell.length_a   1.000
_cell.length_b   1.000
_cell.length_c   1.000
_cell.angle_alpha   90.00
_cell.angle_beta   90.00
_cell.angle_gamma   90.00
#
_symmetry.space_group_name_H-M   'P 1'
#
loop_
_entity.id
_entity.type
_entity.pdbx_description
1 polymer ?
#
loop_
_entity_poly.entity_id
_entity_poly.type
_entity_poly.pdbx_seq_one_letter_code
_entity_poly.pdbx_strand_id
1 'polypeptide(L)'
;MTQAETETIAQGMLQITDEFQRQTGIADEVVDRIIEHSFRKMELVQAPPEYILLLLPDELKNYCFRCAVNSQGIQNMRAKEAGVYV
;
A
#
# COMPACT_ATOMS: atom_id res chain seq x y z
N MET A 1 1.68 -4.13 25.75
CA MET A 1 0.70 -4.73 24.83
C MET A 1 0.52 -6.18 25.24
N THR A 2 -0.72 -6.63 25.36
CA THR A 2 -1.10 -8.01 25.69
C THR A 2 -1.08 -8.87 24.43
N GLN A 3 -1.06 -10.19 24.61
CA GLN A 3 -1.18 -11.13 23.50
C GLN A 3 -2.49 -10.91 22.72
N ALA A 4 -3.60 -10.69 23.42
CA ALA A 4 -4.91 -10.45 22.81
C ALA A 4 -4.96 -9.16 21.96
N GLU A 5 -4.30 -8.09 22.40
CA GLU A 5 -4.17 -6.85 21.61
C GLU A 5 -3.37 -7.09 20.32
N THR A 6 -2.29 -7.86 20.40
CA THR A 6 -1.44 -8.20 19.26
C THR A 6 -2.21 -9.03 18.22
N GLU A 7 -2.97 -10.03 18.68
CA GLU A 7 -3.82 -10.87 17.83
C GLU A 7 -4.93 -10.05 17.16
N THR A 8 -5.53 -9.11 17.87
CA THR A 8 -6.57 -8.22 17.33
C THR A 8 -6.00 -7.34 16.21
N ILE A 9 -4.82 -6.77 16.41
CA ILE A 9 -4.14 -5.95 15.39
C ILE A 9 -3.79 -6.80 14.16
N ALA A 10 -3.21 -7.98 14.35
CA ALA A 10 -2.88 -8.89 13.26
C ALA A 10 -4.12 -9.30 12.46
N GLN A 11 -5.23 -9.60 13.14
CA GLN A 11 -6.49 -9.93 12.48
C GLN A 11 -7.05 -8.73 11.68
N GLY A 12 -6.96 -7.52 12.24
CA GLY A 12 -7.36 -6.30 11.53
C GLY A 12 -6.53 -6.05 10.28
N MET A 13 -5.21 -6.26 10.36
CA MET A 13 -4.32 -6.16 9.19
C MET A 13 -4.71 -7.16 8.10
N LEU A 14 -4.94 -8.42 8.46
CA LEU A 14 -5.33 -9.47 7.52
C LEU A 14 -6.65 -9.13 6.80
N GLN A 15 -7.65 -8.64 7.54
CA GLN A 15 -8.92 -8.22 6.94
C GLN A 15 -8.75 -7.07 5.95
N ILE A 16 -7.90 -6.09 6.26
CA ILE A 16 -7.60 -4.96 5.38
C ILE A 16 -6.92 -5.45 4.09
N THR A 17 -5.93 -6.32 4.20
CA THR A 17 -5.16 -6.81 3.05
C THR A 17 -5.99 -7.74 2.17
N ASP A 18 -6.73 -8.68 2.76
CA ASP A 18 -7.58 -9.61 2.01
C ASP A 18 -8.64 -8.88 1.20
N GLU A 19 -9.33 -7.92 1.82
CA GLU A 19 -10.34 -7.11 1.13
C GLU A 19 -9.71 -6.31 -0.02
N PHE A 20 -8.56 -5.69 0.21
CA PHE A 20 -7.88 -4.89 -0.80
C PHE A 20 -7.39 -5.75 -1.97
N GLN A 21 -6.81 -6.92 -1.70
CA GLN A 21 -6.35 -7.86 -2.72
C GLN A 21 -7.51 -8.39 -3.56
N ARG A 22 -8.64 -8.72 -2.92
CA ARG A 22 -9.86 -9.13 -3.62
C ARG A 22 -10.37 -8.04 -4.59
N GLN A 23 -10.28 -6.77 -4.20
CA GLN A 23 -10.73 -5.65 -5.04
C GLN A 23 -9.78 -5.33 -6.19
N THR A 24 -8.48 -5.49 -5.99
CA THR A 24 -7.45 -4.97 -6.92
C THR A 24 -6.71 -6.04 -7.70
N GLY A 25 -6.73 -7.29 -7.24
CA GLY A 25 -5.91 -8.37 -7.78
C GLY A 25 -4.41 -8.18 -7.56
N ILE A 26 -4.00 -7.33 -6.61
CA ILE A 26 -2.58 -7.10 -6.32
C ILE A 26 -1.94 -8.35 -5.69
N ALA A 27 -0.72 -8.66 -6.11
CA ALA A 27 0.01 -9.84 -5.68
C ALA A 27 0.47 -9.76 -4.21
N ASP A 28 0.57 -10.92 -3.56
CA ASP A 28 0.95 -11.05 -2.15
C ASP A 28 2.29 -10.38 -1.86
N GLU A 29 3.31 -10.59 -2.71
CA GLU A 29 4.65 -10.04 -2.48
C GLU A 29 4.69 -8.51 -2.55
N VAL A 30 3.71 -7.90 -3.21
CA VAL A 30 3.56 -6.44 -3.25
C VAL A 30 2.93 -5.95 -1.95
N VAL A 31 1.93 -6.65 -1.43
CA VAL A 31 1.31 -6.34 -0.14
C VAL A 31 2.32 -6.45 0.99
N ASP A 32 3.13 -7.52 1.01
CA ASP A 32 4.20 -7.71 2.00
C ASP A 32 5.16 -6.52 2.04
N ARG A 33 5.57 -6.02 0.86
CA ARG A 33 6.43 -4.83 0.76
C ARG A 33 5.76 -3.57 1.26
N ILE A 34 4.46 -3.40 1.02
CA ILE A 34 3.69 -2.25 1.51
C ILE A 34 3.60 -2.30 3.04
N ILE A 35 3.34 -3.48 3.62
CA ILE A 35 3.32 -3.70 5.07
C ILE A 35 4.69 -3.38 5.67
N GLU A 36 5.76 -3.93 5.11
CA GLU A 36 7.13 -3.65 5.57
C GLU A 36 7.44 -2.15 5.54
N HIS A 37 7.06 -1.47 4.45
CA HIS A 37 7.25 -0.03 4.34
C HIS A 37 6.42 0.77 5.36
N SER A 38 5.20 0.31 5.64
CA SER A 38 4.31 0.92 6.64
C SER A 38 4.91 0.83 8.04
N PHE A 39 5.44 -0.33 8.43
CA PHE A 39 6.13 -0.48 9.72
C PHE A 39 7.38 0.41 9.83
N ARG A 40 8.21 0.47 8.78
CA ARG A 40 9.38 1.38 8.77
C ARG A 40 8.97 2.86 8.94
N LYS A 41 7.85 3.28 8.33
CA LYS A 41 7.29 4.63 8.52
C LYS A 41 6.86 4.87 9.96
N MET A 42 6.19 3.89 10.57
CA MET A 42 5.76 3.96 11.96
C MET A 42 6.94 4.07 12.92
N GLU A 43 8.01 3.31 12.69
CA GLU A 43 9.24 3.36 13.49
C GLU A 43 9.86 4.76 13.47
N LEU A 44 9.94 5.41 12.31
CA LEU A 44 10.51 6.75 12.16
C LEU A 44 9.79 7.82 13.00
N VAL A 45 8.48 7.68 13.17
CA VAL A 45 7.65 8.61 13.94
C VAL A 45 7.31 8.10 15.34
N GLN A 46 7.84 6.94 15.73
CA GLN A 46 7.53 6.25 16.99
C GLN A 46 6.01 6.08 17.21
N ALA A 47 5.28 5.74 16.15
CA ALA A 47 3.84 5.49 16.23
C ALA A 47 3.53 4.21 17.02
N PRO A 48 2.40 4.17 17.75
CA PRO A 48 2.02 2.97 18.48
C PRO A 48 1.53 1.86 17.51
N PRO A 49 1.64 0.57 17.88
CA PRO A 49 1.36 -0.55 16.97
C PRO A 49 -0.04 -0.53 16.33
N GLU A 50 -1.06 -0.12 17.07
CA GLU A 50 -2.45 -0.04 16.59
C GLU A 50 -2.64 0.97 15.45
N TYR A 51 -1.71 1.92 15.27
CA TYR A 51 -1.75 2.89 14.19
C TYR A 51 -1.66 2.24 12.81
N ILE A 52 -1.11 1.03 12.70
CA ILE A 52 -1.05 0.29 11.43
C ILE A 52 -2.44 0.08 10.82
N LEU A 53 -3.48 -0.08 11.65
CA LEU A 53 -4.84 -0.29 11.19
C LEU A 53 -5.43 0.95 10.50
N LEU A 54 -4.91 2.14 10.82
CA LEU A 54 -5.26 3.40 10.15
C LEU A 54 -4.36 3.67 8.94
N LEU A 55 -3.07 3.37 9.06
CA LEU A 55 -2.06 3.67 8.04
C LEU A 55 -2.15 2.73 6.83
N LEU A 56 -2.32 1.43 7.06
CA LEU A 56 -2.21 0.40 6.02
C LEU A 56 -3.21 0.59 4.86
N PRO A 57 -4.50 0.90 5.08
CA PRO A 57 -5.44 1.17 4.00
C PRO A 57 -5.00 2.31 3.08
N ASP A 58 -4.40 3.36 3.64
CA ASP A 58 -3.93 4.51 2.87
C ASP A 58 -2.66 4.18 2.09
N GLU A 59 -1.71 3.46 2.69
CA GLU A 59 -0.50 3.00 2.01
C GLU A 59 -0.80 2.08 0.83
N LEU A 60 -1.77 1.17 0.98
CA LEU A 60 -2.26 0.30 -0.09
C LEU A 60 -2.83 1.12 -1.26
N LYS A 61 -3.71 2.08 -0.99
CA LYS A 61 -4.26 2.99 -2.02
C LYS A 61 -3.16 3.83 -2.67
N ASN A 62 -2.26 4.38 -1.87
CA ASN A 62 -1.15 5.22 -2.34
C ASN A 62 -0.22 4.44 -3.28
N TYR A 63 0.01 3.16 -3.03
CA TYR A 63 0.74 2.29 -3.95
C TYR A 63 0.05 2.25 -5.32
N CYS A 64 -1.25 1.95 -5.36
CA CYS A 64 -2.02 1.91 -6.61
C CYS A 64 -2.00 3.26 -7.34
N PHE A 65 -2.15 4.38 -6.63
CA PHE A 65 -2.04 5.71 -7.21
C PHE A 65 -0.67 5.96 -7.84
N ARG A 66 0.43 5.59 -7.16
CA ARG A 66 1.78 5.71 -7.72
C ARG A 66 1.95 4.85 -8.98
N CYS A 67 1.43 3.63 -8.99
CA CYS A 67 1.44 2.78 -10.18
C CYS A 67 0.69 3.41 -11.35
N ALA A 68 -0.50 3.95 -11.11
CA ALA A 68 -1.30 4.63 -12.14
C ALA A 68 -0.58 5.87 -12.69
N VAL A 69 -0.07 6.74 -11.82
CA VAL A 69 0.66 7.96 -12.21
C VAL A 69 1.92 7.61 -13.00
N ASN A 70 2.71 6.64 -12.55
CA ASN A 70 3.92 6.21 -13.26
C ASN A 70 3.58 5.62 -14.64
N SER A 71 2.54 4.81 -14.72
CA SER A 71 2.08 4.21 -15.98
C SER A 71 1.65 5.29 -16.98
N GLN A 72 0.87 6.28 -16.53
CA GLN A 72 0.47 7.41 -17.35
C GLN A 72 1.67 8.26 -17.79
N GLY A 73 2.63 8.49 -16.88
CA GLY A 73 3.87 9.22 -17.19
C GLY A 73 4.68 8.55 -18.30
N ILE A 74 4.82 7.22 -18.26
CA ILE A 74 5.49 6.43 -19.29
C ILE A 74 4.72 6.51 -20.62
N GLN A 75 3.40 6.42 -20.59
CA GLN A 75 2.57 6.56 -21.81
C GLN A 75 2.75 7.94 -22.45
N ASN A 76 2.71 9.01 -21.64
CA ASN A 76 2.91 10.38 -22.11
C ASN A 76 4.31 10.57 -22.70
N MET A 77 5.35 10.01 -22.07
CA MET A 77 6.71 10.04 -22.59
C MET A 77 6.79 9.37 -23.97
N ARG A 78 6.22 8.17 -24.11
CA ARG A 78 6.19 7.45 -25.39
C ARG A 78 5.40 8.18 -26.48
N ALA A 79 4.26 8.77 -26.15
CA ALA A 79 3.46 9.56 -27.10
C ALA A 79 4.25 10.78 -27.61
N LYS A 80 4.94 11.48 -26.70
CA LYS A 80 5.82 12.60 -27.04
C LYS A 80 6.96 12.17 -27.97
N GLU A 81 7.62 11.05 -27.69
CA GLU A 81 8.70 10.50 -28.54
C GLU A 81 8.18 10.09 -29.94
N ALA A 82 6.96 9.59 -30.02
CA ALA A 82 6.32 9.20 -31.28
C ALA A 82 5.77 10.39 -32.10
N GLY A 83 5.88 11.63 -31.60
CA GLY A 83 5.32 12.82 -32.24
C GLY A 83 3.77 12.85 -32.26
N VAL A 84 3.14 11.99 -31.45
CA VAL A 84 1.69 11.96 -31.28
C VAL A 84 1.37 12.90 -30.12
N TYR A 85 1.06 14.15 -30.45
CA TYR A 85 0.57 15.11 -29.46
C TYR A 85 -0.84 14.66 -29.02
N VAL A 86 -1.00 14.39 -27.73
CA VAL A 86 -2.31 14.24 -27.06
C VAL A 86 -2.68 15.57 -26.43
#